data_AF-A0A9E3NLE3-F1
#
_entry.id   AF-A0A9E3NLE3-F1
#
_cell.length_a   1.000
_cell.length_b   1.000
_cell.length_c   1.000
_cell.angle_alpha   90.00
_cell.angle_beta   90.00
_cell.angle_gamma   90.00
#
_symmetry.space_group_name_H-M   'P 1'
#
loop_
_entity.id
_entity.type
_entity.pdbx_description
1 polymer ?
#
loop_
_entity_poly.entity_id
_entity_poly.type
_entity_poly.pdbx_seq_one_letter_code
_entity_poly.pdbx_strand_id
1 'polypeptide(L)'
;MRYCIILLSVLAISCSKHEKKYAPLVEPVSVLFDVSLKPFYHGVASGDPLHDRVILWTRVTPEDSLPSIDVTWEISEDENFSSLINSGKVTTSPAHDYTVKVDATGLSPDKHYFYRFKALDATSMTGRTKTAPAGDRDSLTFAVVSCSNWEFGYFNAYANIAEKDVDAVLHLGDYIYEYATGKYGDTTIGRINLPVHEIVTLQDYRTRHSQYRLDEGLRKISIAHPFITIWDDHEVANDTYAEGAQNHQPEEGDFNTRKAVAKQAYYEWLPIREGEKHYRAFSYGTLADVIMLDERLEGRTKQAEGKDDPELWNVERTMLGKEQRDWLLAQLKNSTATWKVIGNQVIFSVVDESFRPNAKGTDSWNGYPVERTFIADYIIQDKISDVIFLTGDTHASWAFEVVAFDLKKYNPKTSAGAFAVEFGTPSISSSNWDEFYPLDTAKLGEQLYQKFNPHLKYVNGIDHGYLVLTLYPDRAKSEWCYVETLREINTSERKTKTLEVNKGTAKLK
;
A
#
# COMPACT_ATOMS: atom_id res chain seq x y z
N MET A 1 -76.88 47.93 28.90
CA MET A 1 -76.24 48.49 27.69
C MET A 1 -74.72 48.34 27.86
N ARG A 2 -74.15 47.36 27.15
CA ARG A 2 -72.72 47.06 26.83
C ARG A 2 -71.62 47.26 27.91
N TYR A 3 -71.17 46.14 28.47
CA TYR A 3 -69.83 45.99 29.05
C TYR A 3 -68.82 45.67 27.94
N CYS A 4 -67.69 46.39 27.89
CA CYS A 4 -66.58 46.17 26.96
C CYS A 4 -65.56 45.26 27.65
N ILE A 5 -65.38 44.04 27.13
CA ILE A 5 -64.30 43.13 27.53
C ILE A 5 -63.21 43.24 26.45
N ILE A 6 -62.03 43.73 26.83
CA ILE A 6 -60.85 43.77 25.97
C ILE A 6 -60.16 42.40 26.10
N LEU A 7 -60.22 41.58 25.04
CA LEU A 7 -59.41 40.38 24.91
C LEU A 7 -57.99 40.80 24.46
N LEU A 8 -56.98 40.58 25.30
CA LEU A 8 -55.58 40.55 24.89
C LEU A 8 -55.28 39.19 24.26
N SER A 9 -55.09 39.16 22.94
CA SER A 9 -54.55 38.00 22.22
C SER A 9 -53.04 37.96 22.38
N VAL A 10 -52.52 37.03 23.18
CA VAL A 10 -51.10 36.67 23.23
C VAL A 10 -50.77 35.89 21.96
N LEU A 11 -50.05 36.52 21.02
CA LEU A 11 -49.43 35.81 19.89
C LEU A 11 -48.27 34.96 20.43
N ALA A 12 -48.47 33.65 20.54
CA ALA A 12 -47.38 32.71 20.68
C ALA A 12 -46.68 32.58 19.32
N ILE A 13 -45.53 33.24 19.16
CA ILE A 13 -44.64 33.01 18.01
C ILE A 13 -43.95 31.66 18.27
N SER A 14 -44.52 30.60 17.69
CA SER A 14 -43.85 29.30 17.58
C SER A 14 -42.66 29.45 16.64
N CYS A 15 -41.44 29.52 17.19
CA CYS A 15 -40.22 29.25 16.44
C CYS A 15 -40.21 27.76 16.03
N SER A 16 -40.83 27.44 14.89
CA SER A 16 -40.56 26.15 14.24
C SER A 16 -39.10 26.16 13.78
N LYS A 17 -38.24 25.37 14.44
CA LYS A 17 -36.94 25.02 13.85
C LYS A 17 -37.26 24.33 12.52
N HIS A 18 -37.08 25.04 11.41
CA HIS A 18 -37.02 24.38 10.12
C HIS A 18 -35.77 23.49 10.15
N GLU A 19 -35.96 22.19 10.36
CA GLU A 19 -34.92 21.22 10.05
C GLU A 19 -34.54 21.41 8.58
N LYS A 20 -33.30 21.85 8.34
CA LYS A 20 -32.76 21.91 6.98
C LYS A 20 -32.72 20.47 6.47
N LYS A 21 -33.57 20.16 5.49
CA LYS A 21 -33.52 18.89 4.78
C LYS A 21 -32.37 18.96 3.77
N TYR A 22 -31.37 18.10 3.96
CA TYR A 22 -30.31 17.88 2.98
C TYR A 22 -30.77 16.81 1.98
N ALA A 23 -30.16 16.78 0.80
CA ALA A 23 -30.45 15.71 -0.17
C ALA A 23 -29.82 14.39 0.30
N PRO A 24 -30.42 13.23 0.02
CA PRO A 24 -29.80 11.94 0.32
C PRO A 24 -28.39 11.83 -0.26
N LEU A 25 -27.46 11.25 0.50
CA LEU A 25 -26.16 10.88 -0.03
C LEU A 25 -26.32 9.61 -0.88
N VAL A 26 -25.96 9.69 -2.16
CA VAL A 26 -26.06 8.57 -3.09
C VAL A 26 -24.66 8.06 -3.39
N GLU A 27 -24.38 6.81 -3.01
CA GLU A 27 -23.11 6.16 -3.28
C GLU A 27 -23.31 4.92 -4.18
N PRO A 28 -22.57 4.77 -5.28
CA PRO A 28 -22.65 3.59 -6.14
C PRO A 28 -22.40 2.28 -5.39
N VAL A 29 -21.54 2.32 -4.38
CA VAL A 29 -21.15 1.15 -3.57
C VAL A 29 -22.12 0.84 -2.43
N SER A 30 -23.22 1.59 -2.26
CA SER A 30 -24.16 1.40 -1.14
C SER A 30 -24.79 0.00 -1.09
N VAL A 31 -24.84 -0.70 -2.23
CA VAL A 31 -25.29 -2.10 -2.33
C VAL A 31 -24.34 -3.10 -1.65
N LEU A 32 -23.09 -2.69 -1.37
CA LEU A 32 -22.06 -3.49 -0.70
C LEU A 32 -21.98 -3.18 0.81
N PHE A 33 -22.78 -2.25 1.32
CA PHE A 33 -22.73 -1.85 2.72
C PHE A 33 -23.31 -2.93 3.65
N ASP A 34 -22.56 -3.23 4.71
CA ASP A 34 -23.11 -3.92 5.88
C ASP A 34 -23.79 -2.88 6.79
N VAL A 35 -25.13 -2.92 6.82
CA VAL A 35 -25.95 -1.98 7.61
C VAL A 35 -25.65 -2.01 9.12
N SER A 36 -25.07 -3.10 9.64
CA SER A 36 -24.67 -3.20 11.04
C SER A 36 -23.47 -2.30 11.38
N LEU A 37 -22.70 -1.87 10.37
CA LEU A 37 -21.51 -1.02 10.55
C LEU A 37 -21.82 0.47 10.42
N LYS A 38 -23.07 0.86 10.16
CA LYS A 38 -23.45 2.26 9.99
C LYS A 38 -23.03 3.11 11.20
N PRO A 39 -22.48 4.33 10.99
CA PRO A 39 -22.13 5.00 9.73
C PRO A 39 -20.70 4.70 9.23
N PHE A 40 -19.98 3.79 9.89
CA PHE A 40 -18.58 3.44 9.64
C PHE A 40 -18.46 2.18 8.77
N TYR A 41 -19.13 2.14 7.61
CA TYR A 41 -19.18 0.96 6.73
C TYR A 41 -17.80 0.44 6.30
N HIS A 42 -16.86 1.37 6.14
CA HIS A 42 -15.48 1.09 5.75
C HIS A 42 -14.60 0.70 6.95
N GLY A 43 -15.12 0.76 8.17
CA GLY A 43 -14.36 0.48 9.38
C GLY A 43 -13.32 1.56 9.70
N VAL A 44 -12.21 1.12 10.31
CA VAL A 44 -11.13 1.99 10.78
C VAL A 44 -9.78 1.51 10.21
N ALA A 45 -8.79 2.38 10.23
CA ALA A 45 -7.41 2.06 9.87
C ALA A 45 -6.43 2.88 10.70
N SER A 46 -5.19 2.39 10.81
CA SER A 46 -4.08 3.16 11.35
C SER A 46 -2.84 3.04 10.47
N GLY A 47 -1.90 3.98 10.56
CA GLY A 47 -0.74 3.98 9.68
C GLY A 47 0.31 5.03 9.98
N ASP A 48 1.39 4.97 9.20
CA ASP A 48 2.63 5.73 9.39
C ASP A 48 3.05 5.83 10.87
N PRO A 49 3.21 4.69 11.56
CA PRO A 49 3.54 4.67 12.99
C PRO A 49 4.94 5.25 13.20
N LEU A 50 5.05 6.14 14.17
CA LEU A 50 6.31 6.63 14.71
C LEU A 50 6.40 6.20 16.19
N HIS A 51 7.50 6.57 16.84
CA HIS A 51 7.75 6.18 18.23
C HIS A 51 6.78 6.83 19.24
N ASP A 52 6.18 7.97 18.91
CA ASP A 52 5.34 8.75 19.81
C ASP A 52 3.93 9.05 19.27
N ARG A 53 3.62 8.56 18.06
CA ARG A 53 2.37 8.88 17.36
C ARG A 53 2.03 7.90 16.25
N VAL A 54 0.77 7.92 15.84
CA VAL A 54 0.27 7.13 14.71
C VAL A 54 -0.91 7.84 14.04
N ILE A 55 -1.08 7.66 12.73
CA ILE A 55 -2.27 8.13 12.02
C ILE A 55 -3.44 7.20 12.36
N LEU A 56 -4.59 7.78 12.71
CA LEU A 56 -5.87 7.10 12.83
C LEU A 56 -6.78 7.57 11.69
N TRP A 57 -7.46 6.64 11.05
CA TRP A 57 -8.31 6.88 9.88
C TRP A 57 -9.69 6.21 10.04
N THR A 58 -10.73 6.90 9.55
CA THR A 58 -12.04 6.28 9.27
C THR A 58 -12.77 7.10 8.19
N ARG A 59 -13.94 6.62 7.76
CA ARG A 59 -14.92 7.40 6.99
C ARG A 59 -16.28 7.34 7.66
N VAL A 60 -16.97 8.47 7.71
CA VAL A 60 -18.34 8.57 8.21
C VAL A 60 -19.29 8.76 7.04
N THR A 61 -20.18 7.80 6.81
CA THR A 61 -21.19 7.89 5.75
C THR A 61 -22.54 8.36 6.33
N PRO A 62 -22.91 9.64 6.16
CA PRO A 62 -24.24 10.12 6.58
C PRO A 62 -25.35 9.62 5.63
N GLU A 63 -26.60 9.64 6.09
CA GLU A 63 -27.76 9.34 5.23
C GLU A 63 -28.00 10.46 4.20
N ASP A 64 -27.87 11.71 4.65
CA ASP A 64 -27.99 12.89 3.80
C ASP A 64 -26.64 13.55 3.58
N SER A 65 -26.52 14.34 2.52
CA SER A 65 -25.31 15.12 2.17
C SER A 65 -25.12 16.30 3.13
N LEU A 66 -24.74 16.00 4.38
CA LEU A 66 -24.49 16.98 5.43
C LEU A 66 -23.30 17.88 5.09
N PRO A 67 -23.34 19.19 5.41
CA PRO A 67 -22.25 20.09 5.10
C PRO A 67 -20.99 19.81 5.93
N SER A 68 -21.18 19.22 7.12
CA SER A 68 -20.10 18.87 8.05
C SER A 68 -20.58 17.85 9.08
N ILE A 69 -19.66 17.03 9.58
CA ILE A 69 -19.90 16.06 10.66
C ILE A 69 -18.79 16.19 11.70
N ASP A 70 -19.17 16.38 12.96
CA ASP A 70 -18.22 16.31 14.07
C ASP A 70 -17.94 14.86 14.45
N VAL A 71 -16.66 14.53 14.53
CA VAL A 71 -16.16 13.19 14.85
C VAL A 71 -15.24 13.28 16.05
N THR A 72 -15.56 12.53 17.09
CA THR A 72 -14.67 12.35 18.24
C THR A 72 -13.81 11.12 18.00
N TRP A 73 -12.51 11.20 18.29
CA TRP A 73 -11.60 10.06 18.27
C TRP A 73 -11.04 9.84 19.67
N GLU A 74 -10.80 8.58 20.01
CA GLU A 74 -10.28 8.14 21.31
C GLU A 74 -9.19 7.10 21.07
N ILE A 75 -8.11 7.16 21.87
CA ILE A 75 -7.07 6.13 21.90
C ILE A 75 -6.75 5.75 23.35
N SER A 76 -6.57 4.45 23.59
CA SER A 76 -6.39 3.85 24.91
C SER A 76 -5.42 2.67 24.84
N GLU A 77 -4.87 2.27 25.98
CA GLU A 77 -4.16 0.99 26.16
C GLU A 77 -5.11 -0.16 26.53
N ASP A 78 -6.35 0.17 26.89
CA ASP A 78 -7.40 -0.77 27.25
C ASP A 78 -8.48 -0.79 26.17
N GLU A 79 -8.79 -1.99 25.67
CA GLU A 79 -9.79 -2.23 24.64
C GLU A 79 -11.20 -1.75 25.06
N ASN A 80 -11.48 -1.70 26.36
CA ASN A 80 -12.75 -1.20 26.89
C ASN A 80 -12.80 0.33 27.03
N PHE A 81 -11.68 1.03 26.76
CA PHE A 81 -11.55 2.48 26.90
C PHE A 81 -11.91 2.99 28.32
N SER A 82 -11.57 2.23 29.36
CA SER A 82 -11.81 2.67 30.76
C SER A 82 -10.95 3.87 31.17
N SER A 83 -9.78 4.03 30.54
CA SER A 83 -8.91 5.19 30.67
C SER A 83 -8.36 5.59 29.30
N LEU A 84 -8.61 6.83 28.89
CA LEU A 84 -8.10 7.35 27.62
C LEU A 84 -6.66 7.85 27.79
N ILE A 85 -5.79 7.53 26.83
CA ILE A 85 -4.45 8.12 26.73
C ILE A 85 -4.54 9.47 26.04
N ASN A 86 -5.32 9.53 24.96
CA ASN A 86 -5.57 10.76 24.21
C ASN A 86 -6.97 10.71 23.58
N SER A 87 -7.51 11.88 23.26
CA SER A 87 -8.77 12.02 22.54
C SER A 87 -8.88 13.42 21.94
N GLY A 88 -9.74 13.57 20.94
CA GLY A 88 -10.00 14.86 20.35
C GLY A 88 -11.25 14.88 19.48
N LYS A 89 -11.54 16.05 18.94
CA LYS A 89 -12.63 16.26 17.99
C LYS A 89 -12.06 16.83 16.70
N VAL A 90 -12.58 16.34 15.59
CA VAL A 90 -12.30 16.83 14.23
C VAL A 90 -13.61 16.92 13.47
N THR A 91 -13.66 17.76 12.45
CA THR A 91 -14.83 17.89 11.59
C THR A 91 -14.47 17.38 10.20
N THR A 92 -15.35 16.58 9.61
CA THR A 92 -15.22 16.14 8.20
C THR A 92 -16.41 16.63 7.36
N SER A 93 -16.30 16.57 6.04
CA SER A 93 -17.27 17.16 5.10
C SER A 93 -17.17 16.50 3.70
N PRO A 94 -18.09 16.81 2.77
CA PRO A 94 -18.00 16.34 1.38
C PRO A 94 -16.69 16.68 0.67
N ALA A 95 -15.99 17.75 1.10
CA ALA A 95 -14.75 18.21 0.47
C ALA A 95 -13.64 17.13 0.51
N HIS A 96 -13.66 16.26 1.52
CA HIS A 96 -12.74 15.12 1.69
C HIS A 96 -13.50 13.80 1.81
N ASP A 97 -14.66 13.70 1.15
CA ASP A 97 -15.48 12.50 1.12
C ASP A 97 -15.85 11.94 2.50
N TYR A 98 -16.01 12.83 3.48
CA TYR A 98 -16.27 12.51 4.87
C TYR A 98 -15.25 11.56 5.52
N THR A 99 -14.03 11.48 4.98
CA THR A 99 -12.92 10.76 5.63
C THR A 99 -12.35 11.59 6.77
N VAL A 100 -11.76 10.90 7.73
CA VAL A 100 -11.16 11.48 8.93
C VAL A 100 -9.75 10.95 9.03
N LYS A 101 -8.79 11.85 9.24
CA LYS A 101 -7.40 11.51 9.56
C LYS A 101 -6.91 12.32 10.74
N VAL A 102 -6.26 11.65 11.68
CA VAL A 102 -5.74 12.26 12.91
C VAL A 102 -4.35 11.71 13.18
N ASP A 103 -3.37 12.59 13.40
CA ASP A 103 -2.06 12.20 13.93
C ASP A 103 -2.13 12.18 15.46
N ALA A 104 -2.41 11.00 16.03
CA ALA A 104 -2.59 10.82 17.47
C ALA A 104 -1.22 10.80 18.16
N THR A 105 -0.89 11.89 18.85
CA THR A 105 0.42 12.10 19.51
C THR A 105 0.41 11.75 21.00
N GLY A 106 1.60 11.79 21.62
CA GLY A 106 1.76 11.59 23.08
C GLY A 106 1.76 10.13 23.49
N LEU A 107 2.06 9.23 22.56
CA LEU A 107 2.10 7.80 22.79
C LEU A 107 3.50 7.37 23.25
N SER A 108 3.56 6.28 24.03
CA SER A 108 4.82 5.60 24.34
C SER A 108 5.23 4.64 23.22
N PRO A 109 6.53 4.49 22.93
CA PRO A 109 7.05 3.64 21.86
C PRO A 109 6.84 2.14 22.11
N ASP A 110 6.93 1.35 21.04
CA ASP A 110 6.80 -0.13 21.04
C ASP A 110 5.58 -0.67 21.80
N LYS A 111 4.42 0.01 21.68
CA LYS A 111 3.25 -0.33 22.45
C LYS A 111 2.01 -0.47 21.57
N HIS A 112 1.17 -1.44 21.92
CA HIS A 112 -0.15 -1.58 21.33
C HIS A 112 -1.14 -0.62 21.97
N TYR A 113 -1.99 -0.05 21.11
CA TYR A 113 -3.11 0.78 21.52
C TYR A 113 -4.38 0.35 20.81
N PHE A 114 -5.51 0.65 21.43
CA PHE A 114 -6.84 0.53 20.88
C PHE A 114 -7.38 1.94 20.57
N TYR A 115 -8.08 2.09 19.46
CA TYR A 115 -8.67 3.36 19.05
C TYR A 115 -10.06 3.18 18.48
N ARG A 116 -10.89 4.22 18.58
CA ARG A 116 -12.25 4.24 18.01
C ARG A 116 -12.69 5.67 17.68
N PHE A 117 -13.74 5.77 16.86
CA PHE A 117 -14.38 7.01 16.47
C PHE A 117 -15.85 7.05 16.91
N LYS A 118 -16.39 8.25 17.13
CA LYS A 118 -17.79 8.49 17.46
C LYS A 118 -18.35 9.63 16.61
N ALA A 119 -19.44 9.36 15.91
CA ALA A 119 -20.13 10.31 15.05
C ALA A 119 -21.57 9.84 14.81
N LEU A 120 -22.49 10.79 14.60
CA LEU A 120 -23.91 10.50 14.28
C LEU A 120 -24.56 9.48 15.24
N ASP A 121 -24.35 9.68 16.55
CA ASP A 121 -24.85 8.83 17.65
C ASP A 121 -24.38 7.36 17.61
N ALA A 122 -23.33 7.06 16.85
CA ALA A 122 -22.73 5.73 16.75
C ALA A 122 -21.25 5.74 17.15
N THR A 123 -20.73 4.56 17.49
CA THR A 123 -19.31 4.31 17.74
C THR A 123 -18.80 3.32 16.70
N SER A 124 -17.62 3.57 16.14
CA SER A 124 -16.97 2.64 15.21
C SER A 124 -16.60 1.33 15.91
N MET A 125 -16.26 0.32 15.12
CA MET A 125 -15.45 -0.80 15.61
C MET A 125 -14.14 -0.30 16.27
N THR A 126 -13.64 -1.06 17.24
CA THR A 126 -12.35 -0.79 17.88
C THR A 126 -11.22 -1.28 16.96
N GLY A 127 -10.33 -0.38 16.57
CA GLY A 127 -9.08 -0.70 15.91
C GLY A 127 -7.96 -0.93 16.91
N ARG A 128 -6.96 -1.71 16.53
CA ARG A 128 -5.67 -1.89 17.20
C ARG A 128 -4.58 -1.28 16.33
N THR A 129 -3.56 -0.74 16.98
CA THR A 129 -2.39 -0.17 16.33
C THR A 129 -1.13 -0.44 17.16
N LYS A 130 0.04 -0.07 16.63
CA LYS A 130 1.32 -0.17 17.32
C LYS A 130 2.21 1.01 16.95
N THR A 131 2.83 1.65 17.93
CA THR A 131 3.88 2.65 17.70
C THR A 131 5.21 1.96 17.39
N ALA A 132 6.04 2.58 16.55
CA ALA A 132 7.39 2.08 16.29
C ALA A 132 8.24 2.04 17.57
N PRO A 133 9.21 1.13 17.69
CA PRO A 133 10.16 1.14 18.79
C PRO A 133 11.15 2.31 18.66
N ALA A 134 11.54 2.89 19.79
CA ALA A 134 12.61 3.88 19.86
C ALA A 134 13.98 3.28 20.24
N GLY A 135 13.99 2.05 20.77
CA GLY A 135 15.17 1.38 21.32
C GLY A 135 15.39 -0.02 20.74
N ASP A 136 16.21 -0.81 21.41
CA ASP A 136 16.58 -2.14 20.96
C ASP A 136 15.41 -3.13 20.98
N ARG A 137 15.39 -4.02 19.98
CA ARG A 137 14.44 -5.11 19.83
C ARG A 137 15.20 -6.36 19.40
N ASP A 138 14.80 -7.51 19.95
CA ASP A 138 15.33 -8.81 19.53
C ASP A 138 14.76 -9.26 18.18
N SER A 139 13.59 -8.73 17.80
CA SER A 139 13.03 -8.92 16.46
C SER A 139 12.04 -7.83 16.06
N LEU A 140 11.91 -7.67 14.74
CA LEU A 140 10.86 -6.91 14.06
C LEU A 140 10.23 -7.78 12.98
N THR A 141 8.91 -7.70 12.82
CA THR A 141 8.17 -8.46 11.81
C THR A 141 7.28 -7.55 10.99
N PHE A 142 7.45 -7.57 9.67
CA PHE A 142 6.62 -6.84 8.72
C PHE A 142 5.88 -7.81 7.80
N ALA A 143 4.59 -7.57 7.58
CA ALA A 143 3.90 -8.15 6.44
C ALA A 143 4.09 -7.24 5.23
N VAL A 144 4.36 -7.80 4.06
CA VAL A 144 4.65 -7.08 2.82
C VAL A 144 3.65 -7.53 1.77
N VAL A 145 2.97 -6.59 1.13
CA VAL A 145 1.81 -6.83 0.26
C VAL A 145 1.79 -5.87 -0.92
N SER A 146 1.19 -6.28 -2.03
CA SER A 146 0.90 -5.44 -3.20
C SER A 146 -0.21 -6.07 -4.05
N CYS A 147 -0.72 -5.32 -5.03
CA CYS A 147 -1.49 -5.85 -6.15
C CYS A 147 -2.78 -6.56 -5.73
N SER A 148 -3.76 -5.76 -5.30
CA SER A 148 -5.03 -6.20 -4.70
C SER A 148 -6.23 -6.01 -5.62
N ASN A 149 -6.18 -6.51 -6.86
CA ASN A 149 -7.29 -6.35 -7.80
C ASN A 149 -8.60 -6.98 -7.30
N TRP A 150 -9.65 -6.17 -7.19
CA TRP A 150 -10.95 -6.54 -6.66
C TRP A 150 -11.68 -7.62 -7.47
N GLU A 151 -11.58 -7.58 -8.80
CA GLU A 151 -12.32 -8.49 -9.67
C GLU A 151 -11.65 -9.86 -9.74
N PHE A 152 -10.34 -9.98 -9.53
CA PHE A 152 -9.68 -11.28 -9.54
C PHE A 152 -9.91 -12.12 -8.27
N GLY A 153 -10.28 -11.51 -7.14
CA GLY A 153 -10.43 -12.29 -5.91
C GLY A 153 -10.91 -11.58 -4.66
N TYR A 154 -11.29 -12.40 -3.68
CA TYR A 154 -11.43 -11.98 -2.29
C TYR A 154 -10.06 -11.79 -1.64
N PHE A 155 -9.92 -10.79 -0.77
CA PHE A 155 -8.64 -10.48 -0.14
C PHE A 155 -8.33 -11.37 1.08
N ASN A 156 -8.34 -12.69 0.84
CA ASN A 156 -8.08 -13.72 1.83
C ASN A 156 -6.69 -13.59 2.48
N ALA A 157 -5.69 -13.14 1.71
CA ALA A 157 -4.35 -12.87 2.21
C ALA A 157 -4.36 -11.82 3.32
N TYR A 158 -5.14 -10.74 3.18
CA TYR A 158 -5.29 -9.74 4.24
C TYR A 158 -5.96 -10.31 5.49
N ALA A 159 -7.01 -11.12 5.32
CA ALA A 159 -7.67 -11.78 6.46
C ALA A 159 -6.69 -12.66 7.25
N ASN A 160 -5.79 -13.37 6.56
CA ASN A 160 -4.77 -14.20 7.19
C ASN A 160 -3.70 -13.38 7.95
N ILE A 161 -3.25 -12.25 7.39
CA ILE A 161 -2.29 -11.36 8.05
C ILE A 161 -2.89 -10.72 9.31
N ALA A 162 -4.19 -10.43 9.32
CA ALA A 162 -4.88 -9.84 10.47
C ALA A 162 -4.72 -10.69 11.75
N GLU A 163 -4.56 -12.01 11.61
CA GLU A 163 -4.38 -12.96 12.72
C GLU A 163 -2.90 -13.16 13.13
N LYS A 164 -1.95 -12.52 12.43
CA LYS A 164 -0.52 -12.60 12.75
C LYS A 164 -0.07 -11.44 13.65
N ASP A 165 0.99 -11.67 14.40
CA ASP A 165 1.67 -10.63 15.18
C ASP A 165 2.75 -9.97 14.31
N VAL A 166 2.41 -8.82 13.72
CA VAL A 166 3.33 -8.01 12.91
C VAL A 166 3.41 -6.59 13.49
N ASP A 167 4.56 -5.95 13.33
CA ASP A 167 4.79 -4.57 13.78
C ASP A 167 4.11 -3.56 12.86
N ALA A 168 4.11 -3.82 11.54
CA ALA A 168 3.38 -3.04 10.54
C ALA A 168 3.18 -3.84 9.24
N VAL A 169 2.24 -3.36 8.42
CA VAL A 169 2.01 -3.84 7.05
C VAL A 169 2.63 -2.84 6.07
N LEU A 170 3.54 -3.31 5.22
CA LEU A 170 4.13 -2.53 4.13
C LEU A 170 3.36 -2.81 2.84
N HIS A 171 2.61 -1.81 2.34
CA HIS A 171 1.90 -1.91 1.06
C HIS A 171 2.70 -1.22 -0.04
N LEU A 172 3.12 -1.97 -1.05
CA LEU A 172 4.07 -1.54 -2.07
C LEU A 172 3.39 -1.06 -3.37
N GLY A 173 2.15 -0.57 -3.25
CA GLY A 173 1.32 -0.12 -4.37
C GLY A 173 0.36 -1.15 -4.95
N ASP A 174 -0.43 -0.70 -5.93
CA ASP A 174 -1.59 -1.39 -6.48
C ASP A 174 -2.63 -1.76 -5.43
N TYR A 175 -2.88 -0.84 -4.51
CA TYR A 175 -3.96 -0.93 -3.54
C TYR A 175 -5.33 -0.93 -4.23
N ILE A 176 -5.46 -0.17 -5.32
CA ILE A 176 -6.61 -0.19 -6.23
C ILE A 176 -6.15 -0.42 -7.66
N TYR A 177 -7.08 -0.81 -8.53
CA TYR A 177 -6.92 -0.78 -9.98
C TYR A 177 -7.90 0.24 -10.58
N GLU A 178 -7.53 0.88 -11.68
CA GLU A 178 -8.25 1.98 -12.33
C GLU A 178 -9.30 1.51 -13.35
N TYR A 179 -9.15 0.27 -13.83
CA TYR A 179 -9.85 -0.26 -14.98
C TYR A 179 -11.38 -0.25 -14.87
N ALA A 180 -12.03 -0.18 -16.04
CA ALA A 180 -13.44 -0.55 -16.22
C ALA A 180 -13.71 -2.03 -15.84
N THR A 181 -14.97 -2.34 -15.52
CA THR A 181 -15.41 -3.71 -15.19
C THR A 181 -15.01 -4.71 -16.27
N GLY A 182 -14.36 -5.80 -15.87
CA GLY A 182 -13.97 -6.91 -16.75
C GLY A 182 -12.91 -6.56 -17.80
N LYS A 183 -12.33 -5.35 -17.75
CA LYS A 183 -11.23 -4.96 -18.66
C LYS A 183 -9.92 -5.62 -18.25
N TYR A 184 -9.67 -5.67 -16.94
CA TYR A 184 -8.56 -6.37 -16.30
C TYR A 184 -9.05 -6.97 -14.97
N GLY A 185 -9.75 -8.11 -15.08
CA GLY A 185 -10.41 -8.75 -13.95
C GLY A 185 -11.19 -10.00 -14.34
N ASP A 186 -11.48 -10.87 -13.35
CA ASP A 186 -12.33 -12.06 -13.51
C ASP A 186 -13.71 -11.86 -12.86
N THR A 187 -14.67 -11.34 -13.63
CA THR A 187 -16.04 -11.11 -13.12
C THR A 187 -16.84 -12.39 -12.83
N THR A 188 -16.32 -13.59 -13.10
CA THR A 188 -17.06 -14.85 -12.96
C THR A 188 -17.41 -15.22 -11.52
N ILE A 189 -16.77 -14.59 -10.52
CA ILE A 189 -17.08 -14.77 -9.09
C ILE A 189 -18.06 -13.71 -8.56
N GLY A 190 -18.63 -12.88 -9.43
CA GLY A 190 -19.66 -11.88 -9.06
C GLY A 190 -19.11 -10.61 -8.41
N ARG A 191 -17.78 -10.44 -8.35
CA ARG A 191 -17.12 -9.20 -7.94
C ARG A 191 -16.90 -8.35 -9.18
N ILE A 192 -17.51 -7.17 -9.20
CA ILE A 192 -17.41 -6.20 -10.30
C ILE A 192 -16.84 -4.88 -9.78
N ASN A 193 -16.00 -4.23 -10.57
CA ASN A 193 -15.48 -2.90 -10.27
C ASN A 193 -16.59 -1.85 -10.30
N LEU A 194 -16.53 -0.89 -9.38
CA LEU A 194 -17.40 0.29 -9.31
C LEU A 194 -16.53 1.56 -9.27
N PRO A 195 -16.86 2.60 -10.06
CA PRO A 195 -17.84 2.57 -11.14
C PRO A 195 -17.43 1.57 -12.25
N VAL A 196 -18.37 1.23 -13.12
CA VAL A 196 -18.17 0.17 -14.13
C VAL A 196 -17.30 0.61 -15.32
N HIS A 197 -16.97 1.89 -15.40
CA HIS A 197 -16.07 2.49 -16.39
C HIS A 197 -14.68 2.78 -15.79
N GLU A 198 -13.74 3.14 -16.65
CA GLU A 198 -12.39 3.59 -16.30
C GLU A 198 -12.44 4.79 -15.35
N ILE A 199 -11.72 4.74 -14.22
CA ILE A 199 -11.77 5.84 -13.25
C ILE A 199 -10.87 6.99 -13.68
N VAL A 200 -11.45 8.19 -13.81
CA VAL A 200 -10.71 9.39 -14.27
C VAL A 200 -11.02 10.62 -13.42
N THR A 201 -12.22 10.71 -12.84
CA THR A 201 -12.63 11.84 -11.99
C THR A 201 -12.39 11.56 -10.51
N LEU A 202 -12.32 12.61 -9.68
CA LEU A 202 -12.20 12.46 -8.22
C LEU A 202 -13.28 11.55 -7.62
N GLN A 203 -14.52 11.65 -8.11
CA GLN A 203 -15.61 10.80 -7.61
C GLN A 203 -15.44 9.34 -8.04
N ASP A 204 -14.87 9.08 -9.22
CA ASP A 204 -14.58 7.71 -9.66
C ASP A 204 -13.52 7.07 -8.74
N TYR A 205 -12.40 7.77 -8.48
CA TYR A 205 -11.35 7.28 -7.57
C TYR A 205 -11.86 7.08 -6.14
N ARG A 206 -12.64 8.03 -5.60
CA ARG A 206 -13.31 7.88 -4.30
C ARG A 206 -14.22 6.66 -4.25
N THR A 207 -15.00 6.44 -5.30
CA THR A 207 -15.89 5.26 -5.41
C THR A 207 -15.09 3.96 -5.44
N ARG A 208 -13.96 3.92 -6.16
CA ARG A 208 -13.07 2.75 -6.24
C ARG A 208 -12.41 2.44 -4.90
N HIS A 209 -11.84 3.44 -4.22
CA HIS A 209 -11.30 3.27 -2.87
C HIS A 209 -12.38 2.83 -1.88
N SER A 210 -13.57 3.43 -1.96
CA SER A 210 -14.74 3.06 -1.16
C SER A 210 -15.10 1.60 -1.35
N GLN A 211 -15.15 1.12 -2.60
CA GLN A 211 -15.40 -0.29 -2.91
C GLN A 211 -14.35 -1.21 -2.26
N TYR A 212 -13.06 -0.95 -2.51
CA TYR A 212 -11.99 -1.84 -2.04
C TYR A 212 -11.98 -1.95 -0.52
N ARG A 213 -12.19 -0.83 0.19
CA ARG A 213 -12.27 -0.79 1.65
C ARG A 213 -13.53 -1.43 2.26
N LEU A 214 -14.50 -1.87 1.44
CA LEU A 214 -15.64 -2.68 1.89
C LEU A 214 -15.34 -4.17 1.91
N ASP A 215 -14.19 -4.61 1.37
CA ASP A 215 -13.76 -6.00 1.47
C ASP A 215 -13.50 -6.39 2.93
N GLU A 216 -13.98 -7.56 3.34
CA GLU A 216 -13.85 -8.04 4.72
C GLU A 216 -12.40 -8.29 5.12
N GLY A 217 -11.58 -8.85 4.23
CA GLY A 217 -10.16 -9.10 4.50
C GLY A 217 -9.41 -7.79 4.71
N LEU A 218 -9.65 -6.80 3.86
CA LEU A 218 -9.03 -5.48 3.99
C LEU A 218 -9.47 -4.73 5.26
N ARG A 219 -10.74 -4.85 5.67
CA ARG A 219 -11.18 -4.31 6.96
C ARG A 219 -10.49 -4.99 8.12
N LYS A 220 -10.39 -6.33 8.13
CA LYS A 220 -9.73 -7.09 9.21
C LYS A 220 -8.27 -6.67 9.41
N ILE A 221 -7.47 -6.61 8.35
CA ILE A 221 -6.07 -6.19 8.45
C ILE A 221 -5.93 -4.72 8.88
N SER A 222 -6.83 -3.84 8.42
CA SER A 222 -6.84 -2.41 8.79
C SER A 222 -7.17 -2.18 10.27
N ILE A 223 -8.03 -3.03 10.83
CA ILE A 223 -8.36 -3.06 12.26
C ILE A 223 -7.15 -3.54 13.07
N ALA A 224 -6.42 -4.55 12.58
CA ALA A 224 -5.40 -5.23 13.36
C ALA A 224 -4.07 -4.47 13.45
N HIS A 225 -3.62 -3.88 12.33
CA HIS A 225 -2.23 -3.46 12.16
C HIS A 225 -2.08 -2.06 11.57
N PRO A 226 -1.02 -1.30 11.94
CA PRO A 226 -0.70 -0.06 11.26
C PRO A 226 -0.09 -0.32 9.87
N PHE A 227 -0.51 0.47 8.88
CA PHE A 227 0.01 0.43 7.52
C PHE A 227 1.11 1.46 7.29
N ILE A 228 2.12 1.09 6.50
CA ILE A 228 3.04 2.00 5.83
C ILE A 228 2.85 1.76 4.34
N THR A 229 2.25 2.72 3.63
CA THR A 229 1.89 2.56 2.23
C THR A 229 2.70 3.47 1.33
N ILE A 230 2.99 2.94 0.14
CA ILE A 230 3.35 3.71 -1.03
C ILE A 230 2.47 3.26 -2.21
N TRP A 231 2.20 4.15 -3.16
CA TRP A 231 1.52 3.81 -4.41
C TRP A 231 2.46 3.14 -5.40
N ASP A 232 1.88 2.46 -6.38
CA ASP A 232 2.49 2.12 -7.65
C ASP A 232 1.74 2.86 -8.77
N ASP A 233 1.60 2.28 -9.96
CA ASP A 233 0.99 2.93 -11.11
C ASP A 233 -0.54 2.86 -11.09
N HIS A 234 -1.14 1.75 -10.68
CA HIS A 234 -2.59 1.55 -10.73
C HIS A 234 -3.41 2.41 -9.76
N GLU A 235 -2.75 3.08 -8.80
CA GLU A 235 -3.36 4.19 -8.06
C GLU A 235 -3.73 5.38 -8.96
N VAL A 236 -3.11 5.50 -10.13
CA VAL A 236 -3.40 6.51 -11.16
C VAL A 236 -3.86 5.83 -12.45
N ALA A 237 -2.95 5.16 -13.15
CA ALA A 237 -3.17 4.46 -14.41
C ALA A 237 -1.95 3.56 -14.73
N ASN A 238 -2.15 2.43 -15.39
CA ASN A 238 -1.10 1.48 -15.73
C ASN A 238 0.12 2.14 -16.44
N ASP A 239 1.32 1.69 -16.06
CA ASP A 239 2.66 2.16 -16.39
C ASP A 239 2.86 3.68 -16.23
N THR A 240 2.32 4.27 -15.16
CA THR A 240 2.47 5.71 -14.87
C THR A 240 3.94 6.12 -14.69
N TYR A 241 4.27 7.31 -15.20
CA TYR A 241 5.48 8.09 -14.94
C TYR A 241 5.11 9.56 -14.65
N ALA A 242 6.09 10.41 -14.36
CA ALA A 242 5.81 11.75 -13.83
C ALA A 242 4.88 12.62 -14.71
N GLU A 243 4.95 12.45 -16.04
CA GLU A 243 4.24 13.29 -17.01
C GLU A 243 3.16 12.54 -17.82
N GLY A 244 2.97 11.24 -17.61
CA GLY A 244 2.01 10.44 -18.37
C GLY A 244 1.84 9.01 -17.85
N ALA A 245 1.06 8.21 -18.57
CA ALA A 245 0.85 6.79 -18.29
C ALA A 245 0.55 6.04 -19.60
N GLN A 246 0.73 4.72 -19.61
CA GLN A 246 0.35 3.90 -20.76
C GLN A 246 -1.17 3.80 -20.90
N ASN A 247 -1.90 3.67 -19.79
CA ASN A 247 -3.35 3.59 -19.76
C ASN A 247 -4.02 4.96 -19.48
N HIS A 248 -3.58 6.00 -20.20
CA HIS A 248 -4.25 7.30 -20.21
C HIS A 248 -4.42 7.81 -21.63
N GLN A 249 -5.67 7.97 -22.08
CA GLN A 249 -6.01 8.35 -23.45
C GLN A 249 -6.43 9.83 -23.57
N PRO A 250 -6.27 10.48 -24.75
CA PRO A 250 -6.63 11.89 -24.92
C PRO A 250 -8.09 12.23 -24.57
N GLU A 251 -9.03 11.30 -24.80
CA GLU A 251 -10.45 11.45 -24.48
C GLU A 251 -10.76 11.45 -22.98
N GLU A 252 -9.83 10.97 -22.14
CA GLU A 252 -9.94 10.96 -20.67
C GLU A 252 -9.53 12.30 -20.05
N GLY A 253 -9.07 13.24 -20.89
CA GLY A 253 -8.68 14.59 -20.50
C GLY A 253 -7.19 14.73 -20.19
N ASP A 254 -6.85 15.76 -19.42
CA ASP A 254 -5.46 16.06 -19.06
C ASP A 254 -4.95 15.09 -17.98
N PHE A 255 -3.80 14.47 -18.22
CA PHE A 255 -3.20 13.50 -17.31
C PHE A 255 -2.85 14.11 -15.95
N ASN A 256 -2.36 15.36 -15.92
CA ASN A 256 -2.02 16.01 -14.64
C ASN A 256 -3.27 16.24 -13.77
N THR A 257 -4.43 16.45 -14.39
CA THR A 257 -5.72 16.50 -13.72
C THR A 257 -6.08 15.14 -13.12
N ARG A 258 -5.98 14.04 -13.90
CA ARG A 258 -6.21 12.67 -13.42
C ARG A 258 -5.26 12.32 -12.25
N LYS A 259 -3.96 12.57 -12.42
CA LYS A 259 -2.93 12.40 -11.38
C LYS A 259 -3.27 13.19 -10.10
N ALA A 260 -3.71 14.43 -10.21
CA ALA A 260 -4.04 15.25 -9.04
C ALA A 260 -5.24 14.69 -8.27
N VAL A 261 -6.31 14.27 -8.96
CA VAL A 261 -7.49 13.70 -8.30
C VAL A 261 -7.24 12.31 -7.73
N ALA A 262 -6.43 11.49 -8.40
CA ALA A 262 -5.98 10.19 -7.90
C ALA A 262 -5.19 10.33 -6.59
N LYS A 263 -4.18 11.23 -6.58
CA LYS A 263 -3.41 11.55 -5.36
C LYS A 263 -4.31 12.05 -4.23
N GLN A 264 -5.25 12.93 -4.54
CA GLN A 264 -6.20 13.42 -3.54
C GLN A 264 -7.01 12.27 -2.93
N ALA A 265 -7.61 11.41 -3.75
CA ALA A 265 -8.37 10.27 -3.26
C ALA A 265 -7.50 9.29 -2.45
N TYR A 266 -6.29 9.00 -2.92
CA TYR A 266 -5.33 8.13 -2.21
C TYR A 266 -5.02 8.66 -0.80
N TYR A 267 -4.72 9.95 -0.67
CA TYR A 267 -4.50 10.57 0.63
C TYR A 267 -5.77 10.61 1.48
N GLU A 268 -6.93 10.91 0.91
CA GLU A 268 -8.20 10.89 1.66
C GLU A 268 -8.52 9.52 2.25
N TRP A 269 -8.20 8.44 1.53
CA TRP A 269 -8.68 7.09 1.83
C TRP A 269 -7.67 6.16 2.53
N LEU A 270 -6.42 6.58 2.68
CA LEU A 270 -5.38 5.79 3.36
C LEU A 270 -4.84 6.48 4.62
N PRO A 271 -4.38 5.71 5.62
CA PRO A 271 -3.92 6.23 6.91
C PRO A 271 -2.48 6.79 6.83
N ILE A 272 -2.27 7.77 5.96
CA ILE A 272 -0.95 8.32 5.63
C ILE A 272 -0.82 9.73 6.19
N ARG A 273 0.37 10.03 6.73
CA ARG A 273 0.73 11.39 7.13
C ARG A 273 1.10 12.17 5.88
N GLU A 274 0.24 13.12 5.52
CA GLU A 274 0.48 13.99 4.37
C GLU A 274 1.66 14.93 4.64
N GLY A 275 2.57 15.00 3.66
CA GLY A 275 3.70 15.92 3.64
C GLY A 275 3.96 16.40 2.21
N GLU A 276 4.99 17.22 2.03
CA GLU A 276 5.36 17.71 0.70
C GLU A 276 5.77 16.59 -0.26
N LYS A 277 6.37 15.52 0.29
CA LYS A 277 6.86 14.36 -0.46
C LYS A 277 6.16 13.08 0.02
N HIS A 278 5.93 12.16 -0.93
CA HIS A 278 5.32 10.88 -0.62
C HIS A 278 6.34 9.82 -0.17
N TYR A 279 7.58 9.85 -0.64
CA TYR A 279 8.62 8.96 -0.11
C TYR A 279 8.98 9.35 1.32
N ARG A 280 9.14 8.36 2.20
CA ARG A 280 9.26 8.54 3.66
C ARG A 280 10.21 7.50 4.25
N ALA A 281 10.80 7.81 5.41
CA ALA A 281 11.62 6.87 6.16
C ALA A 281 11.10 6.72 7.60
N PHE A 282 11.14 5.50 8.13
CA PHE A 282 10.66 5.13 9.46
C PHE A 282 11.75 4.40 10.21
N SER A 283 12.13 4.91 11.38
CA SER A 283 13.10 4.23 12.24
C SER A 283 12.39 3.30 13.21
N TYR A 284 12.79 2.02 13.21
CA TYR A 284 12.34 1.00 14.14
C TYR A 284 13.51 0.65 15.08
N GLY A 285 13.87 1.63 15.91
CA GLY A 285 14.97 1.53 16.87
C GLY A 285 16.31 1.30 16.18
N THR A 286 17.17 0.49 16.80
CA THR A 286 18.50 0.17 16.27
C THR A 286 18.49 -0.98 15.27
N LEU A 287 17.35 -1.67 15.11
CA LEU A 287 17.30 -2.89 14.31
C LEU A 287 17.04 -2.59 12.83
N ALA A 288 16.14 -1.66 12.49
CA ALA A 288 15.83 -1.36 11.10
C ALA A 288 15.47 0.11 10.85
N ASP A 289 15.91 0.62 9.70
CA ASP A 289 15.29 1.78 9.05
C ASP A 289 14.52 1.30 7.82
N VAL A 290 13.24 1.64 7.73
CA VAL A 290 12.35 1.34 6.59
C VAL A 290 12.23 2.58 5.71
N ILE A 291 12.68 2.50 4.46
CA ILE A 291 12.80 3.60 3.51
C ILE A 291 11.86 3.32 2.34
N MET A 292 10.74 4.04 2.25
CA MET A 292 9.72 3.86 1.22
C MET A 292 9.98 4.81 0.05
N LEU A 293 10.09 4.26 -1.17
CA LEU A 293 10.37 5.00 -2.40
C LEU A 293 9.10 5.20 -3.24
N ASP A 294 9.04 6.33 -3.93
CA ASP A 294 8.08 6.63 -5.00
C ASP A 294 8.79 6.48 -6.34
N GLU A 295 8.51 5.39 -7.06
CA GLU A 295 9.12 5.09 -8.37
C GLU A 295 8.22 5.47 -9.54
N ARG A 296 7.20 6.33 -9.32
CA ARG A 296 6.20 6.69 -10.34
C ARG A 296 6.06 8.19 -10.54
N LEU A 297 5.63 8.93 -9.52
CA LEU A 297 5.08 10.28 -9.71
C LEU A 297 6.10 11.40 -9.46
N GLU A 298 7.14 11.14 -8.67
CA GLU A 298 8.08 12.17 -8.26
C GLU A 298 9.08 12.50 -9.38
N GLY A 299 9.88 11.53 -9.80
CA GLY A 299 10.99 11.76 -10.73
C GLY A 299 11.05 10.84 -11.93
N ARG A 300 10.16 9.85 -12.04
CA ARG A 300 10.21 8.83 -13.09
C ARG A 300 10.01 9.45 -14.47
N THR A 301 10.99 9.29 -15.33
CA THR A 301 10.89 9.57 -16.78
C THR A 301 10.19 8.43 -17.51
N LYS A 302 9.70 8.66 -18.74
CA LYS A 302 9.06 7.62 -19.56
C LYS A 302 9.98 6.40 -19.75
N GLN A 303 9.38 5.22 -19.68
CA GLN A 303 10.00 3.93 -19.94
C GLN A 303 10.52 3.85 -21.38
N ALA A 304 11.65 3.19 -21.57
CA ALA A 304 12.14 2.85 -22.90
C ALA A 304 11.18 1.84 -23.57
N GLU A 305 11.08 1.87 -24.91
CA GLU A 305 10.13 1.02 -25.64
C GLU A 305 10.52 -0.47 -25.62
N GLY A 306 11.78 -0.77 -25.31
CA GLY A 306 12.30 -2.12 -25.12
C GLY A 306 13.82 -2.14 -24.97
N LYS A 307 14.40 -3.35 -24.91
CA LYS A 307 15.86 -3.57 -24.72
C LYS A 307 16.76 -2.98 -25.82
N ASP A 308 16.22 -2.83 -27.03
CA ASP A 308 16.95 -2.35 -28.22
C ASP A 308 16.75 -0.84 -28.44
N ASP A 309 15.98 -0.17 -27.57
CA ASP A 309 15.79 1.27 -27.60
C ASP A 309 17.10 1.98 -27.23
N PRO A 310 17.66 2.87 -28.09
CA PRO A 310 18.87 3.61 -27.75
C PRO A 310 18.72 4.48 -26.51
N GLU A 311 17.51 4.92 -26.18
CA GLU A 311 17.23 5.72 -24.97
C GLU A 311 17.36 4.90 -23.69
N LEU A 312 17.39 3.57 -23.75
CA LEU A 312 17.53 2.71 -22.56
C LEU A 312 18.75 3.11 -21.71
N TRP A 313 19.84 3.50 -22.36
CA TRP A 313 21.12 3.87 -21.73
C TRP A 313 21.34 5.38 -21.60
N ASN A 314 20.32 6.19 -21.85
CA ASN A 314 20.41 7.63 -21.70
C ASN A 314 20.59 8.00 -20.21
N VAL A 315 21.64 8.77 -19.92
CA VAL A 315 22.01 9.20 -18.55
C VAL A 315 21.01 10.19 -17.93
N GLU A 316 20.18 10.83 -18.76
CA GLU A 316 19.13 11.76 -18.31
C GLU A 316 17.84 11.02 -17.90
N ARG A 317 17.69 9.73 -18.25
CA ARG A 317 16.55 8.93 -17.79
C ARG A 317 16.75 8.51 -16.35
N THR A 318 15.68 8.59 -15.58
CA THR A 318 15.67 8.38 -14.14
C THR A 318 14.35 7.75 -13.69
N MET A 319 14.45 6.91 -12.67
CA MET A 319 13.36 6.28 -11.92
C MET A 319 12.92 7.17 -10.75
N LEU A 320 13.87 7.65 -9.95
CA LEU A 320 13.60 8.40 -8.71
C LEU A 320 13.61 9.92 -8.89
N GLY A 321 14.28 10.41 -9.94
CA GLY A 321 14.72 11.79 -10.02
C GLY A 321 15.89 12.08 -9.08
N LYS A 322 16.59 13.18 -9.35
CA LYS A 322 17.81 13.56 -8.61
C LYS A 322 17.54 13.80 -7.12
N GLU A 323 16.45 14.48 -6.77
CA GLU A 323 16.15 14.88 -5.39
C GLU A 323 15.92 13.66 -4.49
N GLN A 324 15.03 12.76 -4.89
CA GLN A 324 14.73 11.56 -4.13
C GLN A 324 15.90 10.58 -4.12
N ARG A 325 16.64 10.43 -5.23
CA ARG A 325 17.86 9.62 -5.24
C ARG A 325 18.87 10.12 -4.22
N ASP A 326 19.19 11.42 -4.23
CA ASP A 326 20.17 11.99 -3.30
C ASP A 326 19.67 11.86 -1.84
N TRP A 327 18.37 12.00 -1.61
CA TRP A 327 17.73 11.72 -0.33
C TRP A 327 17.91 10.26 0.11
N LEU A 328 17.65 9.28 -0.76
CA LEU A 328 17.84 7.85 -0.48
C LEU A 328 19.29 7.56 -0.10
N LEU A 329 20.24 8.07 -0.88
CA LEU A 329 21.67 7.88 -0.58
C LEU A 329 22.05 8.47 0.78
N ALA A 330 21.49 9.63 1.13
CA ALA A 330 21.67 10.22 2.45
C ALA A 330 21.05 9.38 3.58
N GLN A 331 19.86 8.80 3.38
CA GLN A 331 19.24 7.89 4.37
C GLN A 331 20.14 6.67 4.60
N LEU A 332 20.59 6.02 3.52
CA LEU A 332 21.44 4.83 3.62
C LEU A 332 22.78 5.12 4.30
N LYS A 333 23.41 6.23 3.94
CA LYS A 333 24.71 6.63 4.50
C LYS A 333 24.64 7.01 5.98
N ASN A 334 23.56 7.67 6.40
CA ASN A 334 23.41 8.15 7.78
C ASN A 334 22.78 7.11 8.71
N SER A 335 22.21 6.02 8.16
CA SER A 335 21.57 4.97 8.94
C SER A 335 22.58 4.19 9.79
N THR A 336 22.31 4.17 11.09
CA THR A 336 23.04 3.36 12.08
C THR A 336 22.31 2.05 12.43
N ALA A 337 21.10 1.85 11.89
CA ALA A 337 20.34 0.63 12.08
C ALA A 337 21.07 -0.59 11.49
N THR A 338 20.80 -1.77 12.05
CA THR A 338 21.35 -3.02 11.52
C THR A 338 20.88 -3.26 10.08
N TRP A 339 19.58 -3.21 9.84
CA TRP A 339 18.99 -3.46 8.53
C TRP A 339 18.52 -2.16 7.87
N LYS A 340 18.85 -1.98 6.59
CA LYS A 340 18.28 -0.93 5.75
C LYS A 340 17.25 -1.58 4.84
N VAL A 341 15.97 -1.41 5.15
CA VAL A 341 14.87 -2.00 4.37
C VAL A 341 14.35 -0.96 3.41
N ILE A 342 14.53 -1.16 2.11
CA ILE A 342 14.00 -0.31 1.05
C ILE A 342 12.70 -0.95 0.56
N GLY A 343 11.57 -0.27 0.76
CA GLY A 343 10.29 -0.66 0.17
C GLY A 343 10.03 0.12 -1.10
N ASN A 344 9.88 -0.57 -2.22
CA ASN A 344 9.67 0.04 -3.52
C ASN A 344 8.73 -0.81 -4.40
N GLN A 345 8.37 -0.27 -5.55
CA GLN A 345 7.30 -0.79 -6.40
C GLN A 345 7.80 -1.95 -7.26
N VAL A 346 8.88 -1.73 -8.02
CA VAL A 346 9.31 -2.63 -9.11
C VAL A 346 10.68 -3.28 -8.87
N ILE A 347 10.94 -4.43 -9.50
CA ILE A 347 12.15 -5.24 -9.22
C ILE A 347 13.42 -4.43 -9.47
N PHE A 348 14.26 -4.33 -8.43
CA PHE A 348 15.55 -3.66 -8.45
C PHE A 348 16.63 -4.54 -9.08
N SER A 349 16.58 -5.86 -8.93
CA SER A 349 17.57 -6.78 -9.49
C SER A 349 17.59 -6.78 -11.02
N VAL A 350 18.76 -7.04 -11.62
CA VAL A 350 18.80 -7.32 -13.06
C VAL A 350 18.05 -8.62 -13.33
N VAL A 351 17.19 -8.60 -14.33
CA VAL A 351 16.49 -9.80 -14.81
C VAL A 351 16.81 -10.02 -16.29
N ASP A 352 17.57 -11.07 -16.60
CA ASP A 352 17.78 -11.54 -17.96
C ASP A 352 16.55 -12.28 -18.46
N GLU A 353 15.82 -11.61 -19.36
CA GLU A 353 14.64 -12.12 -20.04
C GLU A 353 14.92 -12.48 -21.51
N SER A 354 16.18 -12.74 -21.89
CA SER A 354 16.55 -13.05 -23.28
C SER A 354 15.85 -14.29 -23.85
N PHE A 355 15.38 -15.20 -23.01
CA PHE A 355 14.55 -16.34 -23.41
C PHE A 355 13.11 -15.95 -23.78
N ARG A 356 12.68 -14.71 -23.48
CA ARG A 356 11.41 -14.10 -23.88
C ARG A 356 11.67 -13.03 -24.95
N PRO A 357 11.61 -13.38 -26.26
CA PRO A 357 12.01 -12.45 -27.32
C PRO A 357 11.21 -11.14 -27.38
N ASN A 358 9.97 -11.13 -26.86
CA ASN A 358 9.09 -9.97 -26.82
C ASN A 358 8.97 -9.31 -25.44
N ALA A 359 9.75 -9.75 -24.44
CA ALA A 359 9.75 -9.09 -23.16
C ALA A 359 10.33 -7.68 -23.30
N LYS A 360 9.56 -6.67 -22.90
CA LYS A 360 10.06 -5.30 -22.78
C LYS A 360 10.93 -5.17 -21.53
N GLY A 361 10.39 -5.55 -20.36
CA GLY A 361 11.09 -5.50 -19.08
C GLY A 361 11.50 -4.10 -18.63
N THR A 362 11.08 -3.05 -19.35
CA THR A 362 11.53 -1.66 -19.18
C THR A 362 10.73 -0.86 -18.16
N ASP A 363 9.68 -1.45 -17.59
CA ASP A 363 8.92 -0.84 -16.49
C ASP A 363 9.54 -1.11 -15.10
N SER A 364 10.51 -2.02 -15.02
CA SER A 364 11.30 -2.27 -13.81
C SER A 364 12.62 -1.48 -13.81
N TRP A 365 13.49 -1.70 -12.81
CA TRP A 365 14.83 -1.12 -12.81
C TRP A 365 15.73 -1.61 -13.97
N ASN A 366 15.37 -2.70 -14.67
CA ASN A 366 16.00 -3.06 -15.95
C ASN A 366 15.84 -1.95 -17.00
N GLY A 367 14.75 -1.16 -16.93
CA GLY A 367 14.49 -0.03 -17.80
C GLY A 367 15.29 1.22 -17.47
N TYR A 368 15.99 1.26 -16.34
CA TYR A 368 16.76 2.42 -15.85
C TYR A 368 18.17 2.01 -15.41
N PRO A 369 18.94 1.34 -16.29
CA PRO A 369 20.19 0.67 -15.92
C PRO A 369 21.27 1.64 -15.41
N VAL A 370 21.27 2.88 -15.91
CA VAL A 370 22.25 3.91 -15.50
C VAL A 370 22.06 4.30 -14.04
N GLU A 371 20.84 4.70 -13.65
CA GLU A 371 20.55 5.11 -12.27
C GLU A 371 20.62 3.94 -11.29
N ARG A 372 20.15 2.76 -11.71
CA ARG A 372 20.30 1.51 -10.95
C ARG A 372 21.77 1.24 -10.61
N THR A 373 22.65 1.37 -11.61
CA THR A 373 24.09 1.15 -11.44
C THR A 373 24.70 2.18 -10.51
N PHE A 374 24.29 3.45 -10.62
CA PHE A 374 24.73 4.51 -9.73
C PHE A 374 24.40 4.22 -8.25
N ILE A 375 23.17 3.76 -7.96
CA ILE A 375 22.74 3.41 -6.59
C ILE A 375 23.52 2.19 -6.08
N ALA A 376 23.64 1.13 -6.89
CA ALA A 376 24.40 -0.07 -6.53
C ALA A 376 25.88 0.25 -6.25
N ASP A 377 26.51 1.04 -7.11
CA ASP A 377 27.90 1.46 -6.95
C ASP A 377 28.09 2.30 -5.68
N TYR A 378 27.14 3.19 -5.35
CA TYR A 378 27.19 3.96 -4.10
C TYR A 378 27.16 3.06 -2.87
N ILE A 379 26.22 2.11 -2.82
CA ILE A 379 26.09 1.16 -1.70
C ILE A 379 27.38 0.36 -1.52
N ILE A 380 27.95 -0.14 -2.62
CA ILE A 380 29.19 -0.93 -2.61
C ILE A 380 30.40 -0.08 -2.18
N GLN A 381 30.56 1.11 -2.74
CA GLN A 381 31.73 1.97 -2.51
C GLN A 381 31.75 2.54 -1.08
N ASP A 382 30.60 2.96 -0.56
CA ASP A 382 30.47 3.48 0.82
C ASP A 382 30.37 2.34 1.86
N LYS A 383 30.41 1.07 1.40
CA LYS A 383 30.35 -0.15 2.24
C LYS A 383 29.10 -0.23 3.11
N ILE A 384 27.98 0.25 2.56
CA ILE A 384 26.67 0.10 3.19
C ILE A 384 26.30 -1.38 3.10
N SER A 385 26.07 -1.99 4.26
CA SER A 385 25.77 -3.42 4.40
C SER A 385 24.34 -3.63 4.89
N ASP A 386 23.88 -4.89 4.82
CA ASP A 386 22.59 -5.33 5.38
C ASP A 386 21.38 -4.59 4.76
N VAL A 387 21.46 -4.35 3.44
CA VAL A 387 20.39 -3.75 2.64
C VAL A 387 19.44 -4.85 2.14
N ILE A 388 18.15 -4.62 2.33
CA ILE A 388 17.06 -5.48 1.85
C ILE A 388 16.14 -4.64 0.98
N PHE A 389 15.90 -5.04 -0.26
CA PHE A 389 14.84 -4.49 -1.10
C PHE A 389 13.57 -5.34 -0.95
N LEU A 390 12.42 -4.68 -0.85
CA LEU A 390 11.09 -5.27 -0.81
C LEU A 390 10.28 -4.69 -1.95
N THR A 391 9.71 -5.57 -2.77
CA THR A 391 9.16 -5.18 -4.08
C THR A 391 7.79 -5.83 -4.35
N GLY A 392 6.90 -5.14 -5.09
CA GLY A 392 5.61 -5.63 -5.60
C GLY A 392 5.57 -5.81 -7.12
N ASP A 393 4.55 -5.21 -7.76
CA ASP A 393 4.29 -5.08 -9.22
C ASP A 393 4.10 -6.40 -10.00
N THR A 394 5.06 -7.31 -9.93
CA THR A 394 5.18 -8.45 -10.86
C THR A 394 4.18 -9.60 -10.65
N HIS A 395 3.32 -9.49 -9.62
CA HIS A 395 2.35 -10.52 -9.19
C HIS A 395 2.97 -11.89 -8.85
N ALA A 396 4.27 -11.92 -8.54
CA ALA A 396 5.03 -13.14 -8.31
C ALA A 396 5.93 -13.01 -7.08
N SER A 397 6.24 -14.15 -6.46
CA SER A 397 7.24 -14.21 -5.40
C SER A 397 8.63 -14.25 -5.99
N TRP A 398 9.56 -13.45 -5.46
CA TRP A 398 10.95 -13.44 -5.91
C TRP A 398 11.92 -13.40 -4.74
N ALA A 399 13.08 -14.04 -4.89
CA ALA A 399 14.22 -13.82 -3.99
C ALA A 399 15.52 -13.73 -4.77
N PHE A 400 16.16 -12.57 -4.75
CA PHE A 400 17.44 -12.34 -5.43
C PHE A 400 18.56 -12.10 -4.42
N GLU A 401 19.74 -12.61 -4.76
CA GLU A 401 21.00 -12.04 -4.27
C GLU A 401 21.35 -10.88 -5.21
N VAL A 402 21.22 -9.65 -4.74
CA VAL A 402 21.28 -8.45 -5.61
C VAL A 402 22.72 -8.19 -6.00
N VAL A 403 22.95 -8.06 -7.31
CA VAL A 403 24.27 -7.83 -7.90
C VAL A 403 24.34 -6.49 -8.63
N ALA A 404 25.56 -5.97 -8.76
CA ALA A 404 25.84 -4.89 -9.72
C ALA A 404 25.46 -5.35 -11.15
N PHE A 405 25.20 -4.41 -12.06
CA PHE A 405 24.52 -4.69 -13.34
C PHE A 405 25.10 -5.87 -14.16
N ASP A 406 26.42 -6.09 -14.11
CA ASP A 406 27.06 -7.20 -14.82
C ASP A 406 26.97 -8.53 -14.07
N LEU A 407 25.99 -9.37 -14.47
CA LEU A 407 25.76 -10.72 -13.95
C LEU A 407 26.99 -11.63 -14.02
N LYS A 408 27.95 -11.38 -14.92
CA LYS A 408 29.17 -12.20 -15.05
C LYS A 408 30.09 -12.08 -13.83
N LYS A 409 29.94 -11.03 -13.04
CA LYS A 409 30.73 -10.81 -11.81
C LYS A 409 30.22 -11.64 -10.63
N TYR A 410 29.05 -12.25 -10.75
CA TYR A 410 28.43 -13.00 -9.68
C TYR A 410 28.81 -14.49 -9.73
N ASN A 411 29.19 -15.03 -8.57
CA ASN A 411 29.51 -16.44 -8.41
C ASN A 411 28.36 -17.18 -7.70
N PRO A 412 27.56 -18.02 -8.39
CA PRO A 412 26.40 -18.67 -7.79
C PRO A 412 26.73 -19.70 -6.69
N LYS A 413 27.99 -20.16 -6.59
CA LYS A 413 28.39 -21.12 -5.54
C LYS A 413 28.72 -20.41 -4.22
N THR A 414 29.34 -19.24 -4.31
CA THR A 414 29.83 -18.49 -3.15
C THR A 414 29.01 -17.25 -2.82
N SER A 415 28.10 -16.84 -3.72
CA SER A 415 27.36 -15.58 -3.68
C SER A 415 28.26 -14.33 -3.78
N ALA A 416 29.54 -14.51 -4.16
CA ALA A 416 30.45 -13.38 -4.34
C ALA A 416 29.95 -12.49 -5.48
N GLY A 417 29.97 -11.18 -5.26
CA GLY A 417 29.44 -10.18 -6.19
C GLY A 417 28.03 -9.67 -5.83
N ALA A 418 27.32 -10.35 -4.92
CA ALA A 418 26.09 -9.82 -4.34
C ALA A 418 26.39 -8.83 -3.21
N PHE A 419 25.61 -7.75 -3.12
CA PHE A 419 25.78 -6.68 -2.12
C PHE A 419 24.55 -6.44 -1.24
N ALA A 420 23.39 -6.96 -1.65
CA ALA A 420 22.11 -6.86 -0.94
C ALA A 420 21.25 -8.10 -1.24
N VAL A 421 20.08 -8.20 -0.63
CA VAL A 421 19.03 -9.16 -1.03
C VAL A 421 17.78 -8.41 -1.43
N GLU A 422 16.97 -9.02 -2.30
CA GLU A 422 15.67 -8.49 -2.70
C GLU A 422 14.61 -9.57 -2.58
N PHE A 423 13.47 -9.21 -2.00
CA PHE A 423 12.31 -10.07 -1.85
C PHE A 423 11.09 -9.44 -2.52
N GLY A 424 10.60 -10.08 -3.59
CA GLY A 424 9.34 -9.72 -4.23
C GLY A 424 8.17 -10.42 -3.55
N THR A 425 7.13 -9.68 -3.17
CA THR A 425 5.87 -10.24 -2.68
C THR A 425 4.96 -10.63 -3.85
N PRO A 426 4.24 -11.77 -3.79
CA PRO A 426 3.19 -12.05 -4.75
C PRO A 426 2.03 -11.06 -4.59
N SER A 427 1.11 -11.07 -5.55
CA SER A 427 -0.11 -10.29 -5.47
C SER A 427 -1.05 -10.84 -4.39
N ILE A 428 -1.81 -9.93 -3.78
CA ILE A 428 -2.94 -10.27 -2.91
C ILE A 428 -4.02 -10.98 -3.72
N SER A 429 -4.31 -10.49 -4.94
CA SER A 429 -5.31 -11.09 -5.81
C SER A 429 -5.12 -10.83 -7.30
N SER A 430 -4.31 -9.85 -7.73
CA SER A 430 -4.12 -9.57 -9.16
C SER A 430 -3.52 -10.76 -9.90
N SER A 431 -4.06 -11.09 -11.08
CA SER A 431 -3.68 -12.27 -11.89
C SER A 431 -2.16 -12.47 -12.01
N ASN A 432 -1.71 -13.69 -11.73
CA ASN A 432 -0.35 -14.14 -11.87
C ASN A 432 -0.15 -14.88 -13.22
N TRP A 433 0.95 -15.61 -13.40
CA TRP A 433 1.30 -16.22 -14.67
C TRP A 433 0.34 -17.33 -15.12
N ASP A 434 -0.27 -18.10 -14.21
CA ASP A 434 -1.14 -19.21 -14.57
C ASP A 434 -2.59 -18.80 -14.91
N GLU A 435 -2.96 -17.54 -14.63
CA GLU A 435 -4.15 -16.92 -15.24
C GLU A 435 -3.92 -16.44 -16.68
N PHE A 436 -2.67 -16.16 -17.08
CA PHE A 436 -2.33 -15.76 -18.46
C PHE A 436 -1.85 -16.92 -19.35
N TYR A 437 -1.27 -17.96 -18.74
CA TYR A 437 -0.65 -19.08 -19.44
C TYR A 437 -1.07 -20.41 -18.82
N PRO A 438 -1.10 -21.52 -19.58
CA PRO A 438 -1.29 -22.84 -18.98
C PRO A 438 -0.26 -23.12 -17.89
N LEU A 439 -0.66 -23.79 -16.80
CA LEU A 439 0.19 -24.07 -15.63
C LEU A 439 1.57 -24.66 -15.98
N ASP A 440 1.66 -25.58 -16.93
CA ASP A 440 2.93 -26.17 -17.36
C ASP A 440 3.86 -25.13 -18.01
N THR A 441 3.29 -24.13 -18.69
CA THR A 441 4.05 -23.00 -19.27
C THR A 441 4.51 -22.03 -18.19
N ALA A 442 3.66 -21.73 -17.20
CA ALA A 442 4.05 -20.92 -16.05
C ALA A 442 5.23 -21.55 -15.28
N LYS A 443 5.15 -22.86 -14.98
CA LYS A 443 6.23 -23.63 -14.33
C LYS A 443 7.52 -23.68 -15.16
N LEU A 444 7.40 -23.82 -16.48
CA LEU A 444 8.56 -23.73 -17.36
C LEU A 444 9.18 -22.33 -17.31
N GLY A 445 8.35 -21.28 -17.23
CA GLY A 445 8.78 -19.89 -17.02
C GLY A 445 9.65 -19.75 -15.77
N GLU A 446 9.19 -20.26 -14.62
CA GLU A 446 9.94 -20.23 -13.36
C GLU A 446 11.34 -20.86 -13.51
N GLN A 447 11.41 -22.03 -14.14
CA GLN A 447 12.67 -22.73 -14.40
C GLN A 447 13.59 -21.95 -15.33
N LEU A 448 13.05 -21.31 -16.38
CA LEU A 448 13.83 -20.50 -17.31
C LEU A 448 14.34 -19.23 -16.64
N TYR A 449 13.53 -18.54 -15.84
CA TYR A 449 13.99 -17.38 -15.07
C TYR A 449 15.18 -17.75 -14.19
N GLN A 450 15.10 -18.82 -13.39
CA GLN A 450 16.22 -19.25 -12.55
C GLN A 450 17.45 -19.70 -13.36
N LYS A 451 17.25 -20.31 -14.53
CA LYS A 451 18.34 -20.75 -15.39
C LYS A 451 19.15 -19.57 -15.97
N PHE A 452 18.47 -18.53 -16.42
CA PHE A 452 19.10 -17.34 -17.00
C PHE A 452 19.58 -16.34 -15.94
N ASN A 453 19.03 -16.44 -14.72
CA ASN A 453 19.33 -15.54 -13.60
C ASN A 453 19.89 -16.35 -12.42
N PRO A 454 21.18 -16.72 -12.41
CA PRO A 454 21.76 -17.56 -11.35
C PRO A 454 21.76 -16.92 -9.94
N HIS A 455 21.51 -15.63 -9.86
CA HIS A 455 21.31 -14.85 -8.63
C HIS A 455 19.86 -14.87 -8.13
N LEU A 456 18.90 -15.31 -8.95
CA LEU A 456 17.52 -15.58 -8.57
C LEU A 456 17.42 -16.93 -7.84
N LYS A 457 17.23 -16.88 -6.52
CA LYS A 457 17.22 -18.07 -5.65
C LYS A 457 15.84 -18.68 -5.47
N TYR A 458 14.80 -17.88 -5.67
CA TYR A 458 13.43 -18.35 -5.61
C TYR A 458 12.54 -17.54 -6.53
N VAL A 459 11.65 -18.23 -7.24
CA VAL A 459 10.57 -17.63 -7.99
C VAL A 459 9.33 -18.51 -7.83
N ASN A 460 8.18 -17.89 -7.65
CA ASN A 460 6.87 -18.51 -7.73
C ASN A 460 5.93 -17.54 -8.42
N GLY A 461 5.55 -17.86 -9.65
CA GLY A 461 4.68 -17.04 -10.47
C GLY A 461 3.24 -17.53 -10.53
N ILE A 462 2.84 -18.44 -9.64
CA ILE A 462 1.57 -19.20 -9.68
C ILE A 462 0.71 -18.94 -8.45
N ASP A 463 1.31 -18.64 -7.30
CA ASP A 463 0.57 -18.57 -6.04
C ASP A 463 0.41 -17.13 -5.54
N HIS A 464 -0.84 -16.76 -5.23
CA HIS A 464 -1.19 -15.50 -4.55
C HIS A 464 -0.98 -15.58 -3.05
N GLY A 465 -0.70 -14.44 -2.42
CA GLY A 465 -0.44 -14.39 -0.99
C GLY A 465 0.27 -13.12 -0.56
N TYR A 466 1.26 -13.27 0.31
CA TYR A 466 2.04 -12.17 0.86
C TYR A 466 3.39 -12.68 1.39
N LEU A 467 4.26 -11.73 1.72
CA LEU A 467 5.56 -11.99 2.33
C LEU A 467 5.56 -11.54 3.80
N VAL A 468 6.15 -12.33 4.70
CA VAL A 468 6.47 -11.94 6.07
C VAL A 468 8.00 -11.81 6.18
N LEU A 469 8.48 -10.60 6.45
CA LEU A 469 9.88 -10.32 6.76
C LEU A 469 10.06 -10.24 8.27
N THR A 470 10.88 -11.12 8.85
CA THR A 470 11.32 -11.01 10.24
C THR A 470 12.79 -10.68 10.31
N LEU A 471 13.13 -9.57 10.97
CA LEU A 471 14.49 -9.10 11.20
C LEU A 471 14.92 -9.48 12.62
N TYR A 472 16.14 -9.97 12.74
CA TYR A 472 16.84 -10.23 14.00
C TYR A 472 18.19 -9.51 13.99
N PRO A 473 18.85 -9.31 15.14
CA PRO A 473 20.18 -8.70 15.20
C PRO A 473 21.26 -9.42 14.36
N ASP A 474 21.10 -10.71 14.07
CA ASP A 474 22.08 -11.55 13.38
C ASP A 474 21.63 -12.10 12.02
N ARG A 475 20.35 -12.00 11.67
CA ARG A 475 19.78 -12.49 10.40
C ARG A 475 18.45 -11.84 10.03
N ALA A 476 18.07 -11.93 8.77
CA ALA A 476 16.74 -11.62 8.29
C ALA A 476 16.12 -12.89 7.67
N LYS A 477 14.83 -13.11 7.93
CA LYS A 477 14.05 -14.25 7.44
C LYS A 477 12.88 -13.75 6.60
N SER A 478 12.78 -14.21 5.37
CA SER A 478 11.63 -14.01 4.50
C SER A 478 10.80 -15.28 4.43
N GLU A 479 9.48 -15.15 4.63
CA GLU A 479 8.53 -16.25 4.50
C GLU A 479 7.37 -15.85 3.57
N TRP A 480 7.23 -16.54 2.45
CA TRP A 480 6.09 -16.39 1.56
C TRP A 480 4.95 -17.30 2.02
N CYS A 481 3.80 -16.71 2.27
CA CYS A 481 2.58 -17.39 2.68
C CYS A 481 1.55 -17.28 1.55
N TYR A 482 0.99 -18.41 1.14
CA TYR A 482 0.07 -18.48 -0.01
C TYR A 482 -1.35 -18.80 0.41
N VAL A 483 -2.34 -18.25 -0.29
CA VAL A 483 -3.76 -18.56 -0.05
C VAL A 483 -4.20 -19.77 -0.88
N GLU A 484 -5.20 -20.50 -0.38
CA GLU A 484 -5.75 -21.66 -1.08
C GLU A 484 -6.55 -21.28 -2.34
N THR A 485 -7.31 -20.18 -2.27
CA THR A 485 -8.21 -19.76 -3.34
C THR A 485 -8.47 -18.25 -3.26
N LEU A 486 -8.75 -17.66 -4.41
CA LEU A 486 -9.28 -16.30 -4.55
C LEU A 486 -10.79 -16.26 -4.80
N ARG A 487 -11.41 -17.42 -5.10
CA ARG A 487 -12.78 -17.48 -5.65
C ARG A 487 -13.88 -17.37 -4.60
N GLU A 488 -13.55 -17.59 -3.34
CA GLU A 488 -14.46 -17.49 -2.18
C GLU A 488 -13.70 -17.00 -0.95
N ILE A 489 -14.42 -16.52 0.07
CA ILE A 489 -13.83 -16.14 1.35
C ILE A 489 -13.24 -17.39 2.02
N ASN A 490 -11.95 -17.38 2.30
CA ASN A 490 -11.23 -18.53 2.83
C ASN A 490 -10.01 -18.07 3.64
N THR A 491 -9.82 -18.59 4.86
CA THR A 491 -8.68 -18.23 5.73
C THR A 491 -7.62 -19.31 5.82
N SER A 492 -7.61 -20.25 4.87
CA SER A 492 -6.61 -21.32 4.82
C SER A 492 -5.35 -20.85 4.12
N GLU A 493 -4.20 -21.21 4.68
CA GLU A 493 -2.89 -20.98 4.08
C GLU A 493 -2.34 -22.28 3.51
N ARG A 494 -1.71 -22.17 2.34
CA ARG A 494 -0.90 -23.22 1.71
C ARG A 494 0.53 -23.20 2.26
N LYS A 495 1.33 -24.16 1.77
CA LYS A 495 2.73 -24.35 2.13
C LYS A 495 3.52 -23.04 2.03
N THR A 496 4.28 -22.70 3.07
CA THR A 496 5.18 -21.54 3.03
C THR A 496 6.53 -21.88 2.37
N LYS A 497 7.15 -20.87 1.77
CA LYS A 497 8.57 -20.90 1.40
C LYS A 497 9.32 -19.96 2.33
N THR A 498 10.42 -20.42 2.90
CA THR A 498 11.30 -19.59 3.75
C THR A 498 12.69 -19.50 3.13
N LEU A 499 13.29 -18.32 3.21
CA LEU A 499 14.71 -18.09 2.97
C LEU A 499 15.28 -17.19 4.07
N GLU A 500 16.57 -17.32 4.34
CA GLU A 500 17.27 -16.47 5.32
C GLU A 500 18.55 -15.88 4.75
N VAL A 501 18.91 -14.70 5.26
CA VAL A 501 20.22 -14.08 5.06
C VAL A 501 20.82 -13.71 6.41
N ASN A 502 22.09 -14.06 6.62
CA ASN A 502 22.80 -13.66 7.83
C ASN A 502 23.33 -12.22 7.69
N LYS A 503 23.37 -11.49 8.80
CA LYS A 503 24.02 -10.19 8.90
C LYS A 503 25.44 -10.23 8.34
N GLY A 504 25.83 -9.19 7.61
CA GLY A 504 27.11 -9.03 6.95
C GLY A 504 27.27 -9.88 5.69
N THR A 505 26.19 -10.49 5.19
CA THR A 505 26.21 -11.32 3.98
C THR A 505 25.03 -10.99 3.07
N ALA A 506 25.16 -11.33 1.78
CA ALA A 506 24.06 -11.29 0.80
C ALA A 506 23.70 -12.69 0.29
N LYS A 507 24.09 -13.74 1.03
CA LYS A 507 23.89 -15.13 0.63
C LYS A 507 22.58 -15.66 1.22
N LEU A 508 21.64 -15.99 0.35
CA LEU A 508 20.37 -16.61 0.72
C LEU A 508 20.57 -18.11 0.99
N LYS A 509 19.87 -18.61 2.01
CA LYS A 509 19.92 -20.02 2.45
C LYS A 509 18.54 -20.63 2.51
#